data_AF-R5ME13-F1
#
_entry.id   AF-R5ME13-F1
#
_cell.length_a   1.000
_cell.length_b   1.000
_cell.length_c   1.000
_cell.angle_alpha   90.00
_cell.angle_beta   90.00
_cell.angle_gamma   90.00
#
_symmetry.space_group_name_H-M   'P 1'
#
loop_
_entity.id
_entity.type
_entity.pdbx_description
1 polymer ?
#
loop_
_entity_poly.entity_id
_entity_poly.type
_entity_poly.pdbx_seq_one_letter_code
_entity_poly.pdbx_strand_id
1 'polypeptide(L)'
;MNLKRLDLEKFYQEGNAYYQQMGTNAPFGLGGVILITPMQTIGVYNKDALDINGIMVPGLGGHGDTVDLVLANMFGLKLEGNNFKRNRILKSAISGKELNYVYMVLTNSLAGKNAVVEIPAKISEAEFNELVKFSKIFSALGVETSALISSFDPTKEAGGPDFNTGKYEISDVSLEKALSYLNNKSNAVVSDINLANVYGKENLYRYEMKEMVTAKTR
;
A
#
# COMPACT_ATOMS: atom_id res chain seq x y z
N MET A 1 -12.07 -11.92 5.10
CA MET A 1 -10.71 -12.52 5.11
C MET A 1 -9.84 -11.59 5.92
N ASN A 2 -9.12 -12.11 6.91
CA ASN A 2 -8.41 -11.24 7.86
C ASN A 2 -7.05 -10.89 7.27
N LEU A 3 -6.78 -9.60 7.09
CA LEU A 3 -5.50 -9.12 6.60
C LEU A 3 -4.47 -9.24 7.71
N LYS A 4 -3.32 -9.84 7.39
CA LYS A 4 -2.24 -10.02 8.35
C LYS A 4 -1.41 -8.74 8.41
N ARG A 5 -1.25 -8.17 9.60
CA ARG A 5 -0.36 -7.03 9.85
C ARG A 5 1.04 -7.34 9.34
N LEU A 6 1.62 -6.39 8.62
CA LEU A 6 2.97 -6.47 8.11
C LEU A 6 3.99 -6.24 9.23
N ASP A 7 5.03 -7.06 9.22
CA ASP A 7 6.26 -6.89 9.97
C ASP A 7 7.38 -6.81 8.93
N LEU A 8 8.01 -5.65 8.78
CA LEU A 8 8.97 -5.39 7.70
C LEU A 8 10.26 -6.18 7.86
N GLU A 9 10.75 -6.34 9.10
CA GLU A 9 11.96 -7.13 9.37
C GLU A 9 11.72 -8.57 9.00
N LYS A 10 10.58 -9.14 9.44
CA LYS A 10 10.20 -10.50 9.07
C LYS A 10 9.96 -10.62 7.57
N PHE A 11 9.23 -9.70 6.96
CA PHE A 11 8.89 -9.73 5.54
C PHE A 11 10.13 -9.82 4.67
N TYR A 12 11.16 -9.00 4.96
CA TYR A 12 12.41 -8.91 4.20
C TYR A 12 13.51 -9.89 4.63
N GLN A 13 13.19 -10.94 5.38
CA GLN A 13 14.13 -12.05 5.63
C GLN A 13 14.45 -12.79 4.32
N GLU A 14 15.70 -13.23 4.18
CA GLU A 14 16.20 -13.90 2.96
C GLU A 14 15.35 -15.13 2.58
N GLY A 15 14.95 -15.95 3.56
CA GLY A 15 14.16 -17.15 3.32
C GLY A 15 12.79 -16.89 2.65
N ASN A 16 12.25 -15.68 2.80
CA ASN A 16 10.97 -15.31 2.20
C ASN A 16 11.07 -14.94 0.71
N ALA A 17 12.29 -14.75 0.19
CA ALA A 17 12.52 -14.44 -1.23
C ALA A 17 12.24 -15.62 -2.17
N TYR A 18 12.16 -16.84 -1.63
CA TYR A 18 12.11 -18.09 -2.38
C TYR A 18 10.72 -18.62 -2.67
N TYR A 19 9.68 -17.97 -2.15
CA TYR A 19 8.32 -18.45 -2.41
C TYR A 19 7.93 -18.30 -3.89
N GLN A 20 7.16 -19.28 -4.36
CA GLN A 20 6.65 -19.34 -5.73
C GLN A 20 5.16 -19.64 -5.68
N GLN A 21 4.36 -18.75 -6.27
CA GLN A 21 2.92 -18.92 -6.36
C GLN A 21 2.58 -20.07 -7.31
N MET A 22 1.57 -20.87 -6.96
CA MET A 22 1.06 -21.94 -7.82
C MET A 22 0.60 -21.38 -9.18
N GLY A 23 0.98 -22.07 -10.27
CA GLY A 23 0.61 -21.67 -11.63
C GLY A 23 1.49 -20.58 -12.25
N THR A 24 2.58 -20.20 -11.58
CA THR A 24 3.58 -19.28 -12.12
C THR A 24 4.96 -19.95 -12.19
N ASN A 25 5.79 -19.54 -13.16
CA ASN A 25 7.07 -20.21 -13.46
C ASN A 25 8.31 -19.53 -12.84
N ALA A 26 8.11 -18.47 -12.04
CA ALA A 26 9.20 -17.72 -11.42
C ALA A 26 8.90 -17.50 -9.93
N PRO A 27 9.91 -17.48 -9.05
CA PRO A 27 9.71 -17.08 -7.66
C PRO A 27 9.32 -15.61 -7.60
N PHE A 28 8.08 -15.34 -7.18
CA PHE A 28 7.58 -13.98 -6.92
C PHE A 28 7.96 -13.50 -5.53
N GLY A 29 8.42 -14.42 -4.67
CA GLY A 29 8.68 -14.16 -3.27
C GLY A 29 7.42 -13.67 -2.54
N LEU A 30 7.57 -12.88 -1.49
CA LEU A 30 6.42 -12.28 -0.79
C LEU A 30 6.12 -10.88 -1.31
N GLY A 31 4.83 -10.57 -1.41
CA GLY A 31 4.27 -9.25 -1.64
C GLY A 31 3.59 -8.68 -0.39
N GLY A 32 3.69 -7.37 -0.22
CA GLY A 32 2.98 -6.61 0.79
C GLY A 32 2.51 -5.26 0.25
N VAL A 33 1.62 -4.62 0.99
CA VAL A 33 1.18 -3.25 0.69
C VAL A 33 1.17 -2.40 1.96
N ILE A 34 1.55 -1.14 1.81
CA ILE A 34 1.34 -0.11 2.83
C ILE A 34 0.49 0.99 2.22
N LEU A 35 -0.61 1.34 2.89
CA LEU A 35 -1.38 2.53 2.61
C LEU A 35 -1.15 3.54 3.73
N ILE A 36 -0.83 4.78 3.38
CA ILE A 36 -0.72 5.88 4.33
C ILE A 36 -1.80 6.90 3.97
N THR A 37 -2.78 7.07 4.85
CA THR A 37 -3.81 8.10 4.73
C THR A 37 -3.53 9.21 5.73
N PRO A 38 -4.23 10.36 5.64
CA PRO A 38 -4.16 11.39 6.66
C PRO A 38 -4.55 10.90 8.06
N MET A 39 -5.36 9.82 8.15
CA MET A 39 -5.86 9.29 9.42
C MET A 39 -5.03 8.14 10.00
N GLN A 40 -4.36 7.35 9.17
CA GLN A 40 -3.68 6.13 9.60
C GLN A 40 -2.67 5.57 8.59
N THR A 41 -1.74 4.76 9.10
CA THR A 41 -0.86 3.89 8.30
C THR A 41 -1.31 2.44 8.44
N ILE A 42 -1.59 1.77 7.32
CA ILE A 42 -1.97 0.36 7.28
C ILE A 42 -0.96 -0.41 6.44
N GLY A 43 -0.17 -1.27 7.08
CA GLY A 43 0.75 -2.20 6.42
C GLY A 43 0.27 -3.64 6.58
N VAL A 44 0.08 -4.34 5.46
CA VAL A 44 -0.36 -5.75 5.46
C VAL A 44 0.44 -6.59 4.47
N TYR A 45 0.58 -7.87 4.78
CA TYR A 45 0.95 -8.85 3.76
C TYR A 45 -0.14 -8.89 2.68
N ASN A 46 0.22 -9.18 1.43
CA ASN A 46 -0.77 -9.51 0.42
C ASN A 46 -1.63 -10.70 0.88
N LYS A 47 -2.82 -10.83 0.27
CA LYS A 47 -3.70 -11.98 0.53
C LYS A 47 -2.94 -13.30 0.38
N ASP A 48 -3.38 -14.31 1.12
CA ASP A 48 -2.79 -15.64 1.03
C ASP A 48 -3.03 -16.24 -0.37
N ALA A 49 -2.06 -16.99 -0.89
CA ALA A 49 -2.22 -17.82 -2.08
C ALA A 49 -1.48 -19.15 -1.91
N LEU A 50 -1.83 -20.14 -2.73
CA LEU A 50 -1.13 -21.43 -2.76
C LEU A 50 0.28 -21.25 -3.32
N ASP A 51 1.26 -21.83 -2.65
CA ASP A 51 2.59 -22.04 -3.20
C ASP A 51 2.64 -23.28 -4.12
N ILE A 52 3.78 -23.53 -4.75
CA ILE A 52 4.01 -24.72 -5.60
C ILE A 52 3.86 -26.06 -4.88
N ASN A 53 3.89 -26.08 -3.55
CA ASN A 53 3.70 -27.28 -2.73
C ASN A 53 2.25 -27.42 -2.24
N GLY A 54 1.35 -26.53 -2.66
CA GLY A 54 -0.05 -26.53 -2.26
C GLY A 54 -0.29 -25.97 -0.84
N ILE A 55 0.67 -25.23 -0.28
CA ILE A 55 0.57 -24.60 1.03
C ILE A 55 0.03 -23.18 0.86
N MET A 56 -0.98 -22.79 1.63
CA MET A 56 -1.44 -21.40 1.68
C MET A 56 -0.41 -20.52 2.41
N VAL A 57 0.19 -19.57 1.70
CA VAL A 57 1.23 -18.68 2.23
C VAL A 57 0.73 -17.23 2.19
N PRO A 58 0.75 -16.52 3.34
CA PRO A 58 0.47 -15.08 3.39
C PRO A 58 1.49 -14.27 2.60
N GLY A 59 1.01 -13.32 1.82
CA GLY A 59 1.86 -12.47 0.99
C GLY A 59 2.03 -12.95 -0.46
N LEU A 60 1.51 -14.12 -0.85
CA LEU A 60 1.67 -14.63 -2.23
C LEU A 60 0.58 -14.18 -3.21
N GLY A 61 -0.49 -13.57 -2.74
CA GLY A 61 -1.53 -13.04 -3.61
C GLY A 61 -1.16 -11.70 -4.25
N GLY A 62 -2.04 -11.21 -5.12
CA GLY A 62 -1.84 -9.93 -5.82
C GLY A 62 -2.02 -8.71 -4.92
N HIS A 63 -1.24 -7.65 -5.22
CA HIS A 63 -1.31 -6.37 -4.51
C HIS A 63 -2.67 -5.70 -4.66
N GLY A 64 -3.19 -5.60 -5.89
CA GLY A 64 -4.46 -4.91 -6.16
C GLY A 64 -5.66 -5.50 -5.41
N ASP A 65 -5.73 -6.83 -5.29
CA ASP A 65 -6.77 -7.50 -4.49
C ASP A 65 -6.66 -7.15 -3.01
N THR A 66 -5.42 -6.99 -2.52
CA THR A 66 -5.13 -6.67 -1.12
C THR A 66 -5.48 -5.21 -0.82
N VAL A 67 -5.11 -4.27 -1.69
CA VAL A 67 -5.50 -2.86 -1.60
C VAL A 67 -7.00 -2.70 -1.53
N ASP A 68 -7.73 -3.35 -2.45
CA ASP A 68 -9.19 -3.33 -2.47
C ASP A 68 -9.79 -3.78 -1.12
N LEU A 69 -9.22 -4.84 -0.52
CA LEU A 69 -9.66 -5.32 0.78
C LEU A 69 -9.34 -4.34 1.91
N VAL A 70 -8.15 -3.73 1.93
CA VAL A 70 -7.79 -2.71 2.93
C VAL A 70 -8.79 -1.56 2.88
N LEU A 71 -9.02 -0.99 1.70
CA LEU A 71 -9.96 0.10 1.50
C LEU A 71 -11.39 -0.26 1.91
N ALA A 72 -11.85 -1.46 1.52
CA ALA A 72 -13.17 -1.91 1.89
C ALA A 72 -13.34 -1.98 3.41
N ASN A 73 -12.32 -2.46 4.14
CA ASN A 73 -12.38 -2.49 5.60
C ASN A 73 -12.38 -1.08 6.20
N MET A 74 -11.54 -0.17 5.70
CA MET A 74 -11.50 1.23 6.17
C MET A 74 -12.86 1.91 5.99
N PHE A 75 -13.53 1.70 4.87
CA PHE A 75 -14.84 2.31 4.59
C PHE A 75 -16.03 1.46 5.03
N GLY A 76 -15.82 0.34 5.73
CA GLY A 76 -16.90 -0.54 6.20
C GLY A 76 -17.73 -1.17 5.06
N LEU A 77 -17.12 -1.38 3.91
CA LEU A 77 -17.76 -1.87 2.69
C LEU A 77 -17.65 -3.40 2.59
N LYS A 78 -18.71 -4.02 2.09
CA LYS A 78 -18.71 -5.43 1.72
C LYS A 78 -18.40 -5.59 0.24
N LEU A 79 -17.22 -6.10 -0.08
CA LEU A 79 -16.86 -6.44 -1.47
C LEU A 79 -17.54 -7.73 -1.90
N GLU A 80 -18.29 -7.68 -2.99
CA GLU A 80 -18.98 -8.83 -3.57
C GLU A 80 -18.98 -8.81 -5.09
N GLY A 81 -19.11 -10.01 -5.68
CA GLY A 81 -19.08 -10.19 -7.12
C GLY A 81 -17.69 -10.06 -7.74
N ASN A 82 -17.67 -9.79 -9.05
CA ASN A 82 -16.45 -9.67 -9.85
C ASN A 82 -15.74 -8.32 -9.65
N ASN A 83 -14.55 -8.17 -10.25
CA ASN A 83 -13.72 -6.97 -10.12
C ASN A 83 -14.46 -5.68 -10.52
N PHE A 84 -15.31 -5.73 -11.55
CA PHE A 84 -16.10 -4.57 -11.95
C PHE A 84 -17.08 -4.12 -10.86
N LYS A 85 -17.81 -5.07 -10.26
CA LYS A 85 -18.72 -4.79 -9.13
C LYS A 85 -17.98 -4.26 -7.91
N ARG A 86 -16.86 -4.91 -7.53
CA ARG A 86 -16.00 -4.47 -6.42
C ARG A 86 -15.48 -3.04 -6.63
N ASN A 87 -15.00 -2.73 -7.83
CA ASN A 87 -14.57 -1.39 -8.20
C ASN A 87 -15.71 -0.36 -8.09
N ARG A 88 -16.92 -0.71 -8.51
CA ARG A 88 -18.09 0.17 -8.37
C ARG A 88 -18.45 0.43 -6.90
N ILE A 89 -18.36 -0.59 -6.04
CA ILE A 89 -18.59 -0.45 -4.60
C ILE A 89 -17.58 0.51 -3.98
N LEU A 90 -16.28 0.31 -4.24
CA LEU A 90 -15.23 1.20 -3.72
C LEU A 90 -15.38 2.64 -4.24
N LYS A 91 -15.71 2.82 -5.52
CA LYS A 91 -15.97 4.14 -6.12
C LYS A 91 -17.08 4.93 -5.42
N SER A 92 -18.01 4.26 -4.75
CA SER A 92 -19.07 4.95 -3.99
C SER A 92 -18.59 5.58 -2.69
N ALA A 93 -17.48 5.10 -2.12
CA ALA A 93 -16.87 5.68 -0.93
C ALA A 93 -15.70 6.60 -1.25
N ILE A 94 -14.96 6.32 -2.33
CA ILE A 94 -13.77 7.07 -2.71
C ILE A 94 -13.57 7.05 -4.23
N SER A 95 -13.57 8.23 -4.87
CA SER A 95 -13.21 8.39 -6.28
C SER A 95 -11.71 8.66 -6.40
N GLY A 96 -11.04 8.11 -7.43
CA GLY A 96 -9.57 8.19 -7.53
C GLY A 96 -8.86 7.33 -6.49
N LYS A 97 -9.43 6.16 -6.17
CA LYS A 97 -8.98 5.25 -5.10
C LYS A 97 -7.52 4.81 -5.17
N GLU A 98 -6.73 5.16 -6.18
CA GLU A 98 -5.33 4.76 -6.30
C GLU A 98 -4.38 5.81 -5.69
N LEU A 99 -4.82 7.07 -5.55
CA LEU A 99 -3.94 8.21 -5.21
C LEU A 99 -4.55 9.21 -4.21
N ASN A 100 -5.64 8.87 -3.52
CA ASN A 100 -6.11 9.68 -2.37
C ASN A 100 -5.29 9.45 -1.10
N TYR A 101 -4.26 8.64 -1.19
CA TYR A 101 -3.39 8.20 -0.12
C TYR A 101 -2.05 7.83 -0.74
N VAL A 102 -1.02 7.68 0.09
CA VAL A 102 0.26 7.14 -0.38
C VAL A 102 0.15 5.62 -0.45
N TYR A 103 0.54 5.06 -1.59
CA TYR A 103 0.50 3.63 -1.86
C TYR A 103 1.92 3.08 -1.99
N MET A 104 2.23 2.02 -1.24
CA MET A 104 3.49 1.30 -1.37
C MET A 104 3.26 -0.15 -1.76
N VAL A 105 3.96 -0.59 -2.79
CA VAL A 105 4.10 -1.99 -3.18
C VAL A 105 5.43 -2.51 -2.67
N LEU A 106 5.39 -3.55 -1.85
CA LEU A 106 6.57 -4.16 -1.29
C LEU A 106 6.77 -5.55 -1.88
N THR A 107 7.99 -5.84 -2.30
CA THR A 107 8.34 -7.15 -2.87
C THR A 107 9.64 -7.64 -2.24
N ASN A 108 9.66 -8.88 -1.78
CA ASN A 108 10.87 -9.59 -1.38
C ASN A 108 11.01 -10.84 -2.24
N SER A 109 11.87 -10.81 -3.26
CA SER A 109 12.07 -11.91 -4.20
C SER A 109 13.56 -12.14 -4.49
N LEU A 110 13.89 -13.16 -5.29
CA LEU A 110 15.27 -13.41 -5.73
C LEU A 110 15.88 -12.23 -6.51
N ALA A 111 15.05 -11.38 -7.11
CA ALA A 111 15.52 -10.17 -7.79
C ALA A 111 15.92 -9.05 -6.82
N GLY A 112 15.55 -9.17 -5.54
CA GLY A 112 15.90 -8.21 -4.50
C GLY A 112 14.71 -7.79 -3.64
N LYS A 113 15.04 -6.96 -2.64
CA LYS A 113 14.09 -6.32 -1.74
C LYS A 113 13.71 -4.98 -2.34
N ASN A 114 12.44 -4.81 -2.67
CA ASN A 114 11.96 -3.62 -3.37
C ASN A 114 10.78 -2.99 -2.62
N ALA A 115 10.70 -1.66 -2.72
CA ALA A 115 9.55 -0.86 -2.32
C ALA A 115 9.27 0.19 -3.41
N VAL A 116 8.13 0.07 -4.09
CA VAL A 116 7.66 1.08 -5.05
C VAL A 116 6.62 1.95 -4.36
N VAL A 117 6.81 3.27 -4.39
CA VAL A 117 6.00 4.25 -3.65
C VAL A 117 5.32 5.21 -4.62
N GLU A 118 4.00 5.20 -4.62
CA GLU A 118 3.16 6.12 -5.39
C GLU A 118 2.59 7.19 -4.47
N ILE A 119 2.89 8.46 -4.77
CA ILE A 119 2.55 9.60 -3.93
C ILE A 119 1.69 10.58 -4.75
N PRO A 120 0.56 11.09 -4.23
CA PRO A 120 -0.15 12.17 -4.88
C PRO A 120 0.64 13.48 -4.90
N ALA A 121 0.22 14.44 -5.72
CA ALA A 121 0.85 15.76 -5.84
C ALA A 121 0.86 16.55 -4.52
N LYS A 122 -0.09 16.22 -3.62
CA LYS A 122 -0.20 16.80 -2.28
C LYS A 122 -0.48 15.74 -1.23
N ILE A 123 0.18 15.86 -0.09
CA ILE A 123 0.00 15.01 1.09
C ILE A 123 -0.04 15.86 2.36
N SER A 124 -0.57 15.29 3.44
CA SER A 124 -0.46 15.86 4.78
C SER A 124 0.95 15.75 5.36
N GLU A 125 1.26 16.57 6.37
CA GLU A 125 2.45 16.42 7.20
C GLU A 125 2.52 15.05 7.88
N ALA A 126 1.38 14.48 8.28
CA ALA A 126 1.32 13.14 8.87
C ALA A 126 1.82 12.08 7.89
N GLU A 127 1.31 12.09 6.66
CA GLU A 127 1.74 11.18 5.60
C GLU A 127 3.22 11.37 5.23
N PHE A 128 3.67 12.63 5.13
CA PHE A 128 5.08 12.95 4.88
C PHE A 128 6.01 12.39 5.97
N ASN A 129 5.65 12.57 7.24
CA ASN A 129 6.42 12.07 8.36
C ASN A 129 6.50 10.53 8.38
N GLU A 130 5.43 9.84 8.00
CA GLU A 130 5.43 8.39 7.84
C GLU A 130 6.36 7.94 6.70
N LEU A 131 6.35 8.64 5.56
CA LEU A 131 7.30 8.37 4.46
C LEU A 131 8.76 8.54 4.89
N VAL A 132 9.07 9.58 5.67
CA VAL A 132 10.41 9.79 6.24
C VAL A 132 10.81 8.62 7.16
N LYS A 133 9.88 8.09 7.96
CA LYS A 133 10.14 6.91 8.80
C LYS A 133 10.41 5.69 7.93
N PHE A 134 9.60 5.45 6.89
CA PHE A 134 9.79 4.31 6.00
C PHE A 134 11.09 4.39 5.20
N SER A 135 11.49 5.56 4.69
CA SER A 135 12.79 5.73 4.04
C SER A 135 13.95 5.27 4.93
N LYS A 136 13.94 5.64 6.21
CA LYS A 136 14.95 5.19 7.18
C LYS A 136 14.92 3.67 7.41
N ILE A 137 13.72 3.09 7.55
CA ILE A 137 13.57 1.64 7.74
C ILE A 137 14.06 0.88 6.51
N PHE A 138 13.66 1.30 5.30
CA PHE A 138 14.06 0.66 4.04
C PHE A 138 15.58 0.75 3.84
N SER A 139 16.18 1.90 4.11
CA SER A 139 17.64 2.06 4.09
C SER A 139 18.32 1.07 5.05
N ALA A 140 17.84 0.95 6.29
CA ALA A 140 18.39 0.03 7.28
C ALA A 140 18.25 -1.45 6.89
N LEU A 141 17.19 -1.80 6.17
CA LEU A 141 16.91 -3.18 5.72
C LEU A 141 17.55 -3.54 4.37
N GLY A 142 18.24 -2.59 3.73
CA GLY A 142 18.81 -2.75 2.38
C GLY A 142 17.75 -2.93 1.30
N VAL A 143 16.62 -2.23 1.43
CA VAL A 143 15.51 -2.27 0.47
C VAL A 143 15.73 -1.19 -0.59
N GLU A 144 15.69 -1.57 -1.85
CA GLU A 144 15.70 -0.63 -2.97
C GLU A 144 14.35 0.07 -3.09
N THR A 145 14.37 1.40 -3.15
CA THR A 145 13.14 2.19 -3.26
C THR A 145 13.06 2.87 -4.63
N SER A 146 11.90 2.78 -5.27
CA SER A 146 11.53 3.64 -6.40
C SER A 146 10.26 4.40 -6.05
N ALA A 147 10.22 5.69 -6.35
CA ALA A 147 9.13 6.58 -6.01
C ALA A 147 8.69 7.38 -7.24
N LEU A 148 7.39 7.61 -7.31
CA LEU A 148 6.76 8.47 -8.31
C LEU A 148 5.76 9.40 -7.63
N ILE A 149 5.77 10.66 -8.06
CA ILE A 149 4.78 11.66 -7.62
C ILE A 149 3.86 11.94 -8.79
N SER A 150 2.60 11.56 -8.63
CA SER A 150 1.54 11.81 -9.60
C SER A 150 1.19 13.29 -9.65
N SER A 151 0.64 13.76 -10.78
CA SER A 151 0.00 15.08 -10.86
C SER A 151 -1.39 15.12 -10.20
N PHE A 152 -1.87 14.00 -9.65
CA PHE A 152 -3.16 13.93 -8.95
C PHE A 152 -3.17 14.79 -7.69
N ASP A 153 -4.04 15.81 -7.66
CA ASP A 153 -4.27 16.63 -6.48
C ASP A 153 -5.52 16.13 -5.73
N PRO A 154 -5.35 15.45 -4.58
CA PRO A 154 -6.48 14.88 -3.83
C PRO A 154 -7.41 15.95 -3.22
N THR A 155 -6.98 17.22 -3.17
CA THR A 155 -7.79 18.34 -2.68
C THR A 155 -8.77 18.89 -3.72
N LYS A 156 -8.75 18.36 -4.96
CA LYS A 156 -9.62 18.78 -6.06
C LYS A 156 -10.56 17.67 -6.48
N GLU A 157 -11.78 18.03 -6.88
CA GLU A 157 -12.73 17.09 -7.46
C GLU A 157 -12.13 16.41 -8.71
N ALA A 158 -12.27 15.09 -8.80
CA ALA A 158 -11.72 14.23 -9.86
C ALA A 158 -10.18 14.32 -10.05
N GLY A 159 -9.42 14.83 -9.07
CA GLY A 159 -7.96 14.97 -9.13
C GLY A 159 -7.47 16.27 -9.75
N GLY A 160 -8.39 17.16 -10.15
CA GLY A 160 -8.10 18.44 -10.78
C GLY A 160 -8.22 18.44 -12.32
N PRO A 161 -8.28 19.63 -12.95
CA PRO A 161 -8.52 19.79 -14.39
C PRO A 161 -7.38 19.27 -15.28
N ASP A 162 -6.17 19.19 -14.74
CA ASP A 162 -4.96 18.75 -15.46
C ASP A 162 -4.58 17.29 -15.16
N PHE A 163 -5.44 16.56 -14.45
CA PHE A 163 -5.18 15.17 -14.11
C PHE A 163 -5.11 14.31 -15.37
N ASN A 164 -3.95 13.69 -15.59
CA ASN A 164 -3.71 12.72 -16.64
C ASN A 164 -3.02 11.52 -16.00
N THR A 165 -3.66 10.34 -16.07
CA THR A 165 -3.18 9.09 -15.47
C THR A 165 -1.83 8.61 -15.99
N GLY A 166 -1.30 9.20 -17.07
CA GLY A 166 0.04 8.95 -17.59
C GLY A 166 1.06 10.05 -17.31
N LYS A 167 0.73 11.08 -16.53
CA LYS A 167 1.64 12.18 -16.19
C LYS A 167 2.09 12.09 -14.74
N TYR A 168 3.40 11.98 -14.57
CA TYR A 168 4.09 12.10 -13.28
C TYR A 168 4.84 13.42 -13.23
N GLU A 169 4.84 14.06 -12.07
CA GLU A 169 5.66 15.24 -11.82
C GLU A 169 7.13 14.85 -11.68
N ILE A 170 7.38 13.71 -11.03
CA ILE A 170 8.65 12.98 -11.03
C ILE A 170 8.36 11.49 -11.09
N SER A 171 9.24 10.72 -11.73
CA SER A 171 9.11 9.27 -11.85
C SER A 171 10.47 8.61 -11.72
N ASP A 172 10.47 7.40 -11.15
CA ASP A 172 11.61 6.50 -11.05
C ASP A 172 12.82 7.14 -10.35
N VAL A 173 12.56 7.75 -9.20
CA VAL A 173 13.59 8.31 -8.31
C VAL A 173 13.60 7.56 -6.98
N SER A 174 14.66 7.67 -6.20
CA SER A 174 14.65 7.11 -4.84
C SER A 174 13.62 7.83 -3.95
N LEU A 175 13.16 7.17 -2.89
CA LEU A 175 12.20 7.78 -1.95
C LEU A 175 12.78 9.04 -1.30
N GLU A 176 14.09 9.09 -1.01
CA GLU A 176 14.75 10.29 -0.47
C GLU A 176 14.68 11.48 -1.44
N LYS A 177 14.84 11.23 -2.74
CA LYS A 177 14.71 12.27 -3.77
C LYS A 177 13.28 12.77 -3.87
N ALA A 178 12.30 11.86 -3.81
CA ALA A 178 10.88 12.23 -3.80
C ALA A 178 10.51 13.05 -2.55
N LEU A 179 10.97 12.65 -1.37
CA LEU A 179 10.81 13.41 -0.12
C LEU A 179 11.42 14.81 -0.21
N SER A 180 12.62 14.91 -0.78
CA SER A 180 13.29 16.21 -1.00
C SER A 180 12.49 17.10 -1.94
N TYR A 181 11.91 16.53 -3.00
CA TYR A 181 11.03 17.27 -3.92
C TYR A 181 9.78 17.81 -3.21
N LEU A 182 9.07 16.96 -2.46
CA LEU A 182 7.86 17.34 -1.72
C LEU A 182 8.15 18.45 -0.71
N ASN A 183 9.26 18.36 0.02
CA ASN A 183 9.63 19.36 1.03
C ASN A 183 9.99 20.73 0.42
N ASN A 184 10.53 20.74 -0.80
CA ASN A 184 10.95 21.97 -1.47
C ASN A 184 9.85 22.58 -2.34
N LYS A 185 8.86 21.78 -2.75
CA LYS A 185 7.74 22.25 -3.57
C LYS A 185 6.70 22.94 -2.70
N SER A 186 6.45 24.21 -3.00
CA SER A 186 5.41 24.98 -2.32
C SER A 186 4.05 24.28 -2.38
N ASN A 187 3.41 24.14 -1.23
CA ASN A 187 2.08 23.51 -1.05
C ASN A 187 1.97 22.03 -1.46
N ALA A 188 3.08 21.28 -1.57
CA ALA A 188 3.03 19.83 -1.76
C ALA A 188 2.84 19.06 -0.44
N VAL A 189 3.33 19.61 0.67
CA VAL A 189 3.05 19.11 2.03
C VAL A 189 2.23 20.16 2.77
N VAL A 190 1.09 19.76 3.33
CA VAL A 190 0.16 20.66 4.03
C VAL A 190 -0.13 20.15 5.45
N SER A 191 -0.38 21.05 6.38
CA SER A 191 -0.60 20.67 7.80
C SER A 191 -1.87 19.84 8.02
N ASP A 192 -2.95 20.20 7.34
CA ASP A 192 -4.21 19.46 7.32
C ASP A 192 -4.70 19.36 5.87
N ILE A 193 -5.04 18.14 5.44
CA ILE A 193 -5.45 17.86 4.07
C ILE A 193 -6.92 17.43 4.05
N ASN A 194 -7.73 18.18 3.31
CA ASN A 194 -9.12 17.81 3.06
C ASN A 194 -9.23 17.14 1.68
N LEU A 195 -9.57 15.85 1.68
CA LEU A 195 -9.69 15.05 0.46
C LEU A 195 -11.06 15.31 -0.20
N ALA A 196 -11.08 15.86 -1.41
CA ALA A 196 -12.31 16.25 -2.10
C ALA A 196 -13.10 15.06 -2.66
N ASN A 197 -12.44 13.90 -2.82
CA ASN A 197 -13.00 12.72 -3.49
C ASN A 197 -13.32 11.55 -2.55
N VAL A 198 -13.39 11.82 -1.24
CA VAL A 198 -13.78 10.83 -0.22
C VAL A 198 -15.21 11.14 0.23
N TYR A 199 -16.12 10.21 -0.05
CA TYR A 199 -17.57 10.35 0.21
C TYR A 199 -18.02 9.57 1.44
N GLY A 200 -17.29 8.50 1.80
CA GLY A 200 -17.55 7.69 2.98
C GLY A 200 -16.72 8.13 4.19
N LYS A 201 -17.23 7.92 5.40
CA LYS A 201 -16.43 8.07 6.62
C LYS A 201 -15.39 6.95 6.69
N GLU A 202 -14.12 7.33 6.77
CA GLU A 202 -13.04 6.40 7.06
C GLU A 202 -13.11 5.92 8.52
N ASN A 203 -13.01 4.62 8.72
CA ASN A 203 -12.89 3.97 10.02
C ASN A 203 -11.42 3.57 10.24
N LEU A 204 -10.95 3.72 11.48
CA LEU A 204 -9.65 3.21 11.88
C LEU A 204 -9.64 1.69 11.75
N TYR A 205 -8.75 1.17 10.91
CA TYR A 205 -8.60 -0.26 10.73
C TYR A 205 -7.93 -0.86 11.96
N ARG A 206 -8.63 -1.78 12.63
CA ARG A 206 -8.10 -2.52 13.76
C ARG A 206 -7.68 -3.90 13.29
N TYR A 207 -6.38 -4.18 13.35
CA TYR A 207 -5.89 -5.53 13.13
C TYR A 207 -6.53 -6.46 14.17
N GLU A 208 -7.18 -7.52 13.72
CA GLU A 208 -7.60 -8.58 14.64
C GLU A 208 -6.35 -9.25 15.22
N MET A 209 -6.09 -9.03 16.51
CA MET A 209 -5.12 -9.84 17.22
C MET A 209 -5.70 -11.26 17.29
N LYS A 210 -5.23 -12.16 16.43
CA LYS A 210 -5.40 -13.59 16.72
C LYS A 210 -4.56 -13.88 17.95
N GLU A 211 -5.19 -14.01 19.11
CA GLU A 211 -4.59 -14.72 20.23
C GLU A 211 -4.15 -16.08 19.68
N MET A 212 -2.84 -16.32 19.62
CA MET A 212 -2.33 -17.67 19.52
C MET A 212 -2.72 -18.34 20.83
N VAL A 213 -3.84 -19.05 20.82
CA VAL A 213 -4.12 -20.06 21.83
C VAL A 213 -2.98 -21.07 21.68
N THR A 214 -1.95 -20.89 22.49
CA THR A 214 -0.97 -21.93 22.75
C THR A 214 -1.77 -23.03 23.40
N ALA A 215 -2.06 -24.08 22.62
CA ALA A 215 -2.54 -25.33 23.16
C ALA A 215 -1.44 -25.88 24.07
N LYS A 216 -1.45 -25.44 25.34
CA LYS A 216 -0.77 -26.13 26.42
C LYS A 216 -1.52 -27.43 26.68
N THR A 217 -0.87 -28.51 26.27
CA THR A 217 -0.73 -29.78 26.99
C THR A 217 -2.00 -30.45 27.52
N ARG A 218 -2.28 -31.65 27.00
CA ARG A 218 -2.42 -32.85 27.82
C ARG A 218 -1.64 -33.99 27.21
#